data_AF-A0A358Y2P9-F1
#
_entry.id   AF-A0A358Y2P9-F1
#
_cell.length_a   1.000
_cell.length_b   1.000
_cell.length_c   1.000
_cell.angle_alpha   90.00
_cell.angle_beta   90.00
_cell.angle_gamma   90.00
#
_symmetry.space_group_name_H-M   'P 1'
#
loop_
_entity.id
_entity.type
_entity.pdbx_description
1 polymer ?
#
loop_
_entity_poly.entity_id
_entity_poly.type
_entity_poly.pdbx_seq_one_letter_code
_entity_poly.pdbx_strand_id
1 'polypeptide(L)'
;RNIAGYDCRKAIYQKNDSTRIYAWYATSIVPSVGPEGFCGLPGAILGVATEDGGIIYFAKKVEFIQPKPEELQGNIGKNKAITIKELKADIEKKYGSQP
;
A
#
# COMPACT_ATOMS: atom_id res chain seq x y z
N ARG A 1 6.48 -6.18 -20.15
CA ARG A 1 5.78 -7.50 -19.98
C ARG A 1 4.32 -7.17 -19.73
N ASN A 2 3.39 -7.78 -20.46
CA ASN A 2 1.98 -7.58 -20.18
C ASN A 2 1.56 -8.39 -18.93
N ILE A 3 1.02 -7.75 -17.90
CA ILE A 3 0.50 -8.38 -16.69
C ILE A 3 -0.90 -7.83 -16.44
N ALA A 4 -1.89 -8.72 -16.30
CA ALA A 4 -3.29 -8.38 -16.09
C ALA A 4 -3.87 -7.38 -17.13
N GLY A 5 -3.34 -7.37 -18.36
CA GLY A 5 -3.77 -6.49 -19.44
C GLY A 5 -3.01 -5.16 -19.55
N TYR A 6 -2.06 -4.88 -18.66
CA TYR A 6 -1.28 -3.65 -18.65
C TYR A 6 0.16 -3.87 -19.09
N ASP A 7 0.73 -2.91 -19.82
CA ASP A 7 2.14 -2.93 -20.14
C ASP A 7 2.98 -2.55 -18.90
N CYS A 8 3.75 -3.52 -18.41
CA CYS A 8 4.57 -3.36 -17.22
C CYS A 8 6.06 -3.23 -17.56
N ARG A 9 6.72 -2.30 -16.87
CA ARG A 9 8.17 -2.11 -16.88
C ARG A 9 8.81 -2.87 -15.72
N LYS A 10 10.00 -3.40 -15.94
CA LYS A 10 10.76 -4.13 -14.92
C LYS A 10 11.68 -3.14 -14.17
N ALA A 11 11.54 -3.07 -12.86
CA ALA A 11 12.49 -2.46 -11.95
C ALA A 11 13.28 -3.57 -11.23
N ILE A 12 14.56 -3.30 -10.96
CA ILE A 12 15.44 -4.23 -10.24
C ILE A 12 15.94 -3.49 -9.01
N TYR A 13 15.71 -4.08 -7.84
CA TYR A 13 16.24 -3.59 -6.59
C TYR A 13 17.24 -4.60 -6.04
N GLN A 14 18.47 -4.15 -5.82
CA GLN A 14 19.52 -4.96 -5.23
C GLN A 14 19.69 -4.52 -3.77
N LYS A 15 19.20 -5.35 -2.84
CA LYS A 15 19.25 -5.03 -1.40
C LYS A 15 20.62 -5.34 -0.81
N ASN A 16 21.28 -6.40 -1.29
CA ASN A 16 22.62 -6.87 -0.94
C ASN A 16 23.18 -7.69 -2.13
N ASP A 17 24.47 -8.05 -2.10
CA ASP A 17 25.12 -8.84 -3.16
C ASP A 17 24.35 -10.12 -3.52
N SER A 18 23.73 -10.78 -2.53
CA SER A 18 23.00 -12.04 -2.70
C SER A 18 21.48 -11.94 -2.89
N THR A 19 20.87 -10.75 -2.94
CA THR A 19 19.40 -10.68 -3.10
C THR A 19 18.97 -9.58 -4.07
N ARG A 20 18.48 -10.02 -5.23
CA ARG A 20 17.84 -9.16 -6.22
C ARG A 20 16.34 -9.35 -6.18
N ILE A 21 15.62 -8.24 -6.20
CA ILE A 21 14.16 -8.18 -6.25
C ILE A 21 13.78 -7.59 -7.60
N TYR A 22 12.95 -8.32 -8.32
CA TYR A 22 12.39 -7.94 -9.61
C TYR A 22 10.95 -7.45 -9.38
N ALA A 23 10.68 -6.18 -9.67
CA ALA A 23 9.34 -5.62 -9.61
C ALA A 23 8.84 -5.27 -11.01
N TRP A 24 7.57 -5.52 -11.30
CA TRP A 24 6.90 -5.11 -12.53
C TRP A 24 5.82 -4.10 -12.20
N TYR A 25 5.94 -2.89 -12.72
CA TYR A 25 5.00 -1.80 -12.49
C TYR A 25 4.37 -1.30 -13.78
N ALA A 26 3.11 -0.89 -13.71
CA ALA A 26 2.34 -0.34 -14.81
C ALA A 26 2.18 1.18 -14.63
N THR A 27 2.78 1.96 -15.54
CA THR A 27 2.69 3.43 -15.54
C THR A 27 1.29 3.95 -15.87
N SER A 28 0.44 3.12 -16.46
CA SER A 28 -0.94 3.48 -16.81
C SER A 28 -1.86 3.57 -15.59
N ILE A 29 -1.47 3.00 -14.45
CA ILE A 29 -2.22 3.04 -13.20
C ILE A 29 -1.58 4.10 -12.31
N VAL A 30 -2.26 5.24 -12.16
CA VAL A 30 -1.74 6.44 -11.46
C VAL A 30 -1.29 6.20 -10.02
N PRO A 31 -2.02 5.47 -9.15
CA PRO A 31 -1.57 5.27 -7.78
C PRO A 31 -0.32 4.38 -7.71
N SER A 32 0.70 4.85 -6.99
CA SER A 32 1.83 4.01 -6.57
C SER A 32 1.37 3.08 -5.46
N VAL A 33 0.92 1.88 -5.84
CA VAL A 33 0.48 0.82 -4.93
C VAL A 33 1.12 -0.49 -5.35
N GLY A 34 1.48 -1.33 -4.38
CA GLY A 34 2.05 -2.65 -4.66
C GLY A 34 1.71 -3.67 -3.57
N PRO A 35 1.90 -4.96 -3.86
CA PRO A 35 1.80 -6.01 -2.84
C PRO A 35 2.82 -5.73 -1.72
N GLU A 36 2.54 -6.14 -0.48
CA GLU A 36 3.48 -5.99 0.66
C GLU A 36 3.94 -4.55 0.97
N GLY A 37 3.15 -3.54 0.60
CA GLY A 37 3.50 -2.13 0.86
C GLY A 37 4.65 -1.62 0.01
N PHE A 38 5.04 -2.35 -1.05
CA PHE A 38 5.98 -1.85 -2.04
C PHE A 38 5.37 -0.64 -2.76
N CYS A 39 5.96 0.53 -2.53
CA CYS A 39 5.55 1.82 -3.08
C CYS A 39 6.80 2.59 -3.55
N GLY A 40 6.62 3.61 -4.40
CA GLY A 40 7.69 4.50 -4.84
C GLY A 40 8.10 4.37 -6.31
N LEU A 41 7.43 3.50 -7.08
CA LEU A 41 7.55 3.45 -8.53
C LEU A 41 6.45 4.31 -9.18
N PRO A 42 6.68 4.93 -10.35
CA PRO A 42 5.68 5.72 -11.04
C PRO A 42 4.61 4.82 -11.66
N GLY A 43 3.71 4.32 -10.80
CA GLY A 43 2.56 3.49 -11.14
C GLY A 43 2.36 2.32 -10.18
N ALA A 44 1.34 1.50 -10.45
CA ALA A 44 1.04 0.34 -9.61
C ALA A 44 1.96 -0.85 -9.92
N ILE A 45 2.49 -1.48 -8.89
CA ILE A 45 3.29 -2.70 -8.96
C ILE A 45 2.34 -3.89 -9.09
N LEU A 46 2.34 -4.51 -10.26
CA LEU A 46 1.52 -5.66 -10.59
C LEU A 46 2.26 -6.99 -10.44
N GLY A 47 3.57 -6.96 -10.14
CA GLY A 47 4.28 -8.17 -9.76
C GLY A 47 5.58 -7.89 -9.05
N VAL A 48 5.96 -8.80 -8.17
CA VAL A 48 7.23 -8.80 -7.44
C VAL A 48 7.75 -10.23 -7.40
N ALA A 49 9.03 -10.43 -7.70
CA ALA A 49 9.69 -11.71 -7.57
C ALA A 49 11.09 -11.53 -6.98
N THR A 50 11.47 -12.35 -6.03
CA THR A 50 12.86 -12.42 -5.54
C THR A 50 13.66 -13.40 -6.38
N GLU A 51 14.95 -13.15 -6.57
CA GLU A 51 15.88 -14.04 -7.31
C GLU A 51 15.95 -15.44 -6.71
N ASP A 52 15.86 -15.54 -5.38
CA ASP A 52 15.85 -16.79 -4.62
C ASP A 52 14.49 -17.53 -4.73
N GLY A 53 13.49 -16.95 -5.40
CA GLY A 53 12.16 -17.55 -5.57
C GLY A 53 11.28 -17.57 -4.31
N GLY A 54 11.80 -17.12 -3.15
CA GLY A 54 11.05 -17.15 -1.89
C GLY A 54 9.79 -16.27 -1.87
N ILE A 55 9.73 -15.23 -2.69
CA ILE A 55 8.56 -14.33 -2.78
C ILE A 55 8.24 -14.11 -4.25
N ILE A 56 7.01 -14.48 -4.65
CA ILE A 56 6.51 -14.29 -6.01
C ILE A 56 5.05 -13.86 -5.94
N TYR A 57 4.79 -12.60 -6.29
CA TYR A 57 3.46 -12.03 -6.43
C TYR A 57 3.23 -11.62 -7.88
N PHE A 58 2.10 -12.02 -8.44
CA PHE A 58 1.64 -11.56 -9.75
C PHE A 58 0.15 -11.24 -9.70
N ALA A 59 -0.22 -10.07 -10.22
CA ALA A 59 -1.60 -9.66 -10.38
C ALA A 59 -2.29 -10.54 -11.42
N LYS A 60 -3.39 -11.18 -11.01
CA LYS A 60 -4.22 -12.02 -11.89
C LYS A 60 -5.29 -11.21 -12.63
N LYS A 61 -5.83 -10.17 -11.97
CA LYS A 61 -6.90 -9.31 -12.48
C LYS A 61 -6.76 -7.92 -11.86
N VAL A 62 -7.09 -6.88 -12.62
CA VAL A 62 -7.13 -5.49 -12.15
C VAL A 62 -8.51 -4.94 -12.50
N GLU A 63 -9.25 -4.46 -11.50
CA GLU A 63 -10.60 -3.92 -11.68
C GLU A 63 -10.67 -2.54 -11.04
N PHE A 64 -11.18 -1.56 -11.79
CA PHE A 64 -11.45 -0.23 -11.26
C PHE A 64 -12.84 -0.20 -10.66
N ILE A 65 -12.91 -0.32 -9.34
CA ILE A 65 -14.15 -0.14 -8.60
C ILE A 65 -14.30 1.35 -8.34
N GLN A 66 -15.35 1.97 -8.88
CA GLN A 66 -15.74 3.32 -8.47
C GLN A 66 -16.45 3.19 -7.13
N PRO A 67 -15.87 3.68 -6.02
CA PRO A 67 -16.53 3.58 -4.73
C PRO A 67 -17.82 4.41 -4.78
N LYS A 68 -18.94 3.80 -4.45
CA LYS A 68 -20.16 4.56 -4.17
C LYS A 68 -19.92 5.40 -2.92
N PRO A 69 -20.43 6.63 -2.84
CA PRO A 69 -20.23 7.52 -1.69
C PRO A 69 -20.70 6.92 -0.35
N GLU A 70 -21.58 5.92 -0.38
CA GLU A 70 -22.02 5.15 0.79
C GLU A 70 -20.95 4.23 1.40
N GLU A 71 -19.97 3.74 0.64
CA GLU A 71 -18.92 2.84 1.17
C GLU A 71 -17.64 3.57 1.62
N LEU A 72 -17.47 4.82 1.17
CA LEU A 72 -16.42 5.73 1.66
C LEU A 72 -16.77 6.32 3.03
N GLN A 73 -18.04 6.30 3.41
CA GLN A 73 -18.43 6.46 4.80
C GLN A 73 -18.04 5.18 5.51
N GLY A 74 -16.79 5.12 5.97
CA GLY A 74 -16.38 4.10 6.92
C GLY A 74 -17.48 4.03 7.98
N ASN A 75 -18.05 2.84 8.17
CA ASN A 75 -18.92 2.62 9.31
C ASN A 75 -18.07 2.99 10.52
N ILE A 76 -18.31 4.19 11.07
CA ILE A 76 -17.73 4.66 12.31
C ILE A 76 -18.41 3.80 13.37
N GLY A 77 -18.01 2.54 13.43
CA GLY A 77 -18.38 1.59 14.45
C GLY A 77 -17.78 2.13 15.74
N LYS A 78 -18.57 2.94 16.45
CA LYS A 78 -18.37 3.36 17.84
C LYS A 78 -17.06 4.08 18.21
N ASN A 79 -16.13 4.34 17.29
CA ASN A 79 -14.96 5.16 17.56
C ASN A 79 -15.19 6.58 17.06
N LYS A 80 -15.70 7.40 17.98
CA LYS A 80 -15.82 8.86 17.88
C LYS A 80 -14.67 9.46 17.06
N ALA A 81 -15.01 10.31 16.09
CA ALA A 81 -14.04 11.22 15.51
C ALA A 81 -13.53 12.14 16.63
N ILE A 82 -12.43 11.76 17.28
CA ILE A 82 -11.87 12.55 18.37
C ILE A 82 -11.13 13.72 17.72
N THR A 83 -11.68 14.92 17.88
CA THR A 83 -11.03 16.14 17.42
C THR A 83 -9.72 16.33 18.19
N ILE A 84 -8.67 16.87 17.55
CA ILE A 84 -7.31 17.04 18.11
C ILE A 84 -7.33 17.69 19.52
N LYS A 85 -8.33 18.55 19.79
CA LYS A 85 -8.53 19.20 21.09
C LYS A 85 -8.94 18.23 22.21
N GLU A 86 -9.80 17.25 21.94
CA GLU A 86 -10.21 16.23 22.93
C GLU A 86 -9.10 15.20 23.19
N LEU A 87 -8.31 14.84 22.17
CA LEU A 87 -7.15 13.96 22.32
C LEU A 87 -6.11 14.54 23.28
N LYS A 88 -5.80 15.84 23.16
CA LYS A 88 -4.87 16.51 24.08
C LYS A 88 -5.38 16.53 25.53
N ALA A 89 -6.67 16.80 25.73
CA ALA A 89 -7.29 16.82 27.05
C ALA A 89 -7.33 15.42 27.71
N ASP A 90 -7.55 14.35 26.93
CA ASP A 90 -7.54 12.97 27.44
C ASP A 90 -6.11 12.49 27.79
N ILE A 91 -5.11 12.88 26.99
CA ILE A 91 -3.70 12.56 27.26
C ILE A 91 -3.22 13.26 28.55
N GLU A 92 -3.52 14.55 28.73
CA GLU A 92 -3.11 15.30 29.92
C GLU A 92 -3.79 14.75 31.19
N LYS A 93 -5.04 14.29 31.08
CA LYS A 93 -5.79 13.71 32.20
C LYS A 93 -5.34 12.29 32.57
N LYS A 94 -4.81 11.51 31.61
CA LYS A 94 -4.33 10.14 31.83
C LYS A 94 -2.84 10.05 32.16
N TYR A 95 -2.02 10.98 31.69
CA TYR A 95 -0.56 10.98 31.89
C TYR A 95 -0.04 12.10 32.81
N GLY A 96 -0.88 13.07 33.21
CA GLY A 96 -0.49 14.13 34.15
C GLY A 96 -0.43 13.72 35.62
N SER A 97 -0.67 12.44 35.94
CA SER A 97 -0.64 11.93 37.31
C SER A 97 0.19 10.63 37.40
N GLN A 98 1.47 10.73 37.06
CA GLN A 98 2.50 9.84 37.59
C GLN A 98 3.62 10.72 38.16
N PRO A 99 3.88 10.70 39.48
CA PRO A 99 5.01 11.40 40.09
C PRO A 99 6.36 10.82 39.64
#